data_AF-A0A9C9SC89-F1
#
_entry.id   AF-A0A9C9SC89-F1
#
_cell.length_a   1.000
_cell.length_b   1.000
_cell.length_c   1.000
_cell.angle_alpha   90.00
_cell.angle_beta   90.00
_cell.angle_gamma   90.00
#
_symmetry.space_group_name_H-M   'P 1'
#
loop_
_entity.id
_entity.type
_entity.pdbx_description
1 polymer ?
#
loop_
_entity_poly.entity_id
_entity_poly.type
_entity_poly.pdbx_seq_one_letter_code
_entity_poly.pdbx_strand_id
1 'polypeptide(L)'
;MRTFVAVLAMVGALLSGCSSTIPVKVDSITSGAQGTGSRYLWFSGMKEVARDDLYFREFSRYFRTVLEQRGYHEGRADGADLAIYFSYGVSPGRTVYYTTSTPVYGWFGGDTFVYVESGDGGDGQNSTRTIRTITTPIYRRVVGMDVDTRSYTLFTSFATLEAKRFQPGKSAQQMETVWKITASTTGRSNDLRALMPALALAAAPYIGKDSGAAKIVKVKRDDPGLQELRRRSRLRD
;
A
#
# COMPACT_ATOMS: atom_id res chain seq x y z
N MET A 1 -42.57 8.44 21.54
CA MET A 1 -42.29 8.36 20.07
C MET A 1 -41.13 9.26 19.63
N ARG A 2 -41.00 10.51 20.12
CA ARG A 2 -39.89 11.43 19.77
C ARG A 2 -38.50 11.00 20.27
N THR A 3 -38.45 10.28 21.40
CA THR A 3 -37.21 9.73 21.99
C THR A 3 -36.66 8.50 21.26
N PHE A 4 -37.53 7.68 20.65
CA PHE A 4 -37.12 6.48 19.90
C PHE A 4 -36.42 6.82 18.58
N VAL A 5 -36.81 7.93 17.94
CA VAL A 5 -36.19 8.43 16.69
C VAL A 5 -34.79 8.98 16.94
N ALA A 6 -34.56 9.61 18.09
CA ALA A 6 -33.25 10.14 18.48
C ALA A 6 -32.22 9.03 18.76
N VAL A 7 -32.66 7.92 19.38
CA VAL A 7 -31.80 6.76 19.64
C VAL A 7 -31.45 6.02 18.35
N LEU A 8 -32.40 5.90 17.41
CA LEU A 8 -32.15 5.27 16.10
C LEU A 8 -31.18 6.08 15.22
N ALA A 9 -31.24 7.43 15.30
CA ALA A 9 -30.31 8.31 14.61
C ALA A 9 -28.89 8.28 15.21
N MET A 10 -28.76 8.06 16.52
CA MET A 10 -27.47 7.97 17.21
C MET A 10 -26.77 6.60 17.01
N VAL A 11 -27.53 5.51 16.88
CA VAL A 11 -26.98 4.19 16.52
C VAL A 11 -26.52 4.14 15.05
N GLY A 12 -27.14 4.92 14.15
CA GLY A 12 -26.71 5.05 12.76
C GLY A 12 -25.34 5.73 12.56
N ALA A 13 -24.93 6.62 13.47
CA ALA A 13 -23.67 7.36 13.36
C ALA A 13 -22.43 6.56 13.83
N LEU A 14 -22.63 5.51 14.63
CA LEU A 14 -21.55 4.66 15.18
C LEU A 14 -21.06 3.59 14.19
N LEU A 15 -21.71 3.44 13.03
CA LEU A 15 -21.31 2.56 11.93
C LEU A 15 -20.34 3.22 10.94
N SER A 16 -19.61 4.25 11.37
CA SER A 16 -18.50 4.84 10.62
C SER A 16 -17.37 3.82 10.46
N GLY A 17 -17.55 2.89 9.50
CA GLY A 17 -16.66 1.78 9.25
C GLY A 17 -15.24 2.24 8.97
N CYS A 18 -14.27 1.51 9.50
CA CYS A 18 -12.87 1.61 9.09
C CYS A 18 -12.76 1.29 7.60
N SER A 19 -12.91 2.30 6.75
CA SER A 19 -12.69 2.15 5.31
C SER A 19 -11.20 2.00 5.06
N SER A 20 -10.83 0.82 4.56
CA SER A 20 -9.47 0.51 4.15
C SER A 20 -9.02 1.40 2.97
N THR A 21 -7.79 1.89 3.00
CA THR A 21 -7.21 2.74 1.95
C THR A 21 -6.18 1.99 1.12
N ILE A 22 -6.09 2.33 -0.17
CA ILE A 22 -5.06 1.88 -1.10
C ILE A 22 -4.06 3.05 -1.27
N PRO A 23 -2.83 2.94 -0.76
CA PRO A 23 -1.80 3.94 -1.00
C PRO A 23 -1.28 3.79 -2.44
N VAL A 24 -1.46 4.83 -3.24
CA VAL A 24 -0.95 4.90 -4.62
C VAL A 24 0.16 5.93 -4.68
N LYS A 25 1.36 5.49 -5.06
CA LYS A 25 2.48 6.36 -5.41
C LYS A 25 2.31 6.83 -6.85
N VAL A 26 2.22 8.14 -7.05
CA VAL A 26 2.11 8.80 -8.35
C VAL A 26 3.38 9.60 -8.60
N ASP A 27 4.02 9.33 -9.72
CA ASP A 27 5.19 10.05 -10.20
C ASP A 27 4.88 10.57 -11.60
N SER A 28 4.96 11.89 -11.80
CA SER A 28 4.62 12.55 -13.05
C SER A 28 5.66 13.62 -13.38
N ILE A 29 6.11 13.61 -14.63
CA ILE A 29 7.10 14.55 -15.18
C ILE A 29 6.63 15.06 -16.54
N THR A 30 7.00 16.30 -16.88
CA THR A 30 6.69 16.96 -18.16
C THR A 30 7.96 17.56 -18.76
N SER A 31 8.04 17.65 -20.09
CA SER A 31 9.16 18.27 -20.80
C SER A 31 9.13 19.81 -20.74
N GLY A 32 8.09 20.41 -20.15
CA GLY A 32 7.94 21.87 -20.06
C GLY A 32 7.56 22.54 -21.40
N ALA A 33 7.40 21.76 -22.47
CA ALA A 33 6.96 22.26 -23.76
C ALA A 33 5.51 22.76 -23.66
N GLN A 34 5.33 24.09 -23.70
CA GLN A 34 4.00 24.71 -23.72
C GLN A 34 3.19 24.23 -24.94
N GLY A 35 1.88 24.04 -24.74
CA GLY A 35 0.93 23.80 -25.82
C GLY A 35 0.99 22.40 -26.41
N THR A 36 0.72 21.38 -25.60
CA THR A 36 0.31 20.08 -26.15
C THR A 36 -1.20 20.02 -26.18
N GLY A 37 -1.75 20.04 -27.39
CA GLY A 37 -3.18 19.99 -27.60
C GLY A 37 -3.80 18.73 -26.97
N SER A 38 -5.11 18.77 -26.80
CA SER A 38 -5.84 17.79 -26.03
C SER A 38 -6.26 16.56 -26.82
N ARG A 39 -6.07 16.57 -28.16
CA ARG A 39 -6.46 15.46 -29.02
C ARG A 39 -5.38 14.40 -29.07
N TYR A 40 -5.75 13.15 -28.82
CA TYR A 40 -4.78 12.06 -28.75
C TYR A 40 -5.19 10.81 -29.50
N LEU A 41 -4.19 10.01 -29.87
CA LEU A 41 -4.31 8.62 -30.29
C LEU A 41 -3.92 7.69 -29.14
N TRP A 42 -4.67 6.60 -28.96
CA TRP A 42 -4.45 5.63 -27.88
C TRP A 42 -3.71 4.38 -28.39
N PHE A 43 -2.59 4.06 -27.76
CA PHE A 43 -1.75 2.92 -28.12
C PHE A 43 -1.43 2.05 -26.90
N SER A 44 -1.14 0.78 -27.16
CA SER A 44 -0.47 -0.09 -26.18
C SER A 44 1.00 0.30 -26.11
N GLY A 45 1.50 0.56 -24.91
CA GLY A 45 2.92 0.75 -24.63
C GLY A 45 3.66 -0.56 -24.35
N MET A 46 3.00 -1.71 -24.50
CA MET A 46 3.55 -3.03 -24.23
C MET A 46 3.77 -3.80 -25.54
N LYS A 47 4.98 -4.33 -25.74
CA LYS A 47 5.41 -4.96 -27.01
C LYS A 47 4.54 -6.17 -27.42
N GLU A 48 4.01 -6.91 -26.46
CA GLU A 48 3.33 -8.19 -26.67
C GLU A 48 1.81 -8.11 -26.42
N VAL A 49 1.27 -6.93 -26.11
CA VAL A 49 -0.15 -6.77 -25.79
C VAL A 49 -0.83 -6.00 -26.92
N ALA A 50 -1.65 -6.72 -27.67
CA ALA A 50 -2.47 -6.14 -28.73
C ALA A 50 -3.58 -5.25 -28.16
N ARG A 51 -4.09 -4.31 -28.99
CA ARG A 51 -5.12 -3.35 -28.58
C ARG A 51 -6.47 -4.00 -28.27
N ASP A 52 -6.74 -5.15 -28.87
CA ASP A 52 -7.96 -5.95 -28.71
C ASP A 52 -7.88 -6.97 -27.56
N ASP A 53 -6.72 -7.10 -26.91
CA ASP A 53 -6.57 -7.89 -25.68
C ASP A 53 -7.60 -7.48 -24.62
N LEU A 54 -8.22 -8.47 -23.97
CA LEU A 54 -9.33 -8.25 -23.05
C LEU A 54 -8.91 -7.41 -21.84
N TYR A 55 -7.74 -7.69 -21.27
CA TYR A 55 -7.22 -6.93 -20.13
C TYR A 55 -6.84 -5.52 -20.55
N PHE A 56 -6.19 -5.37 -21.71
CA PHE A 56 -5.84 -4.06 -22.24
C PHE A 56 -7.08 -3.19 -22.46
N ARG A 57 -8.12 -3.75 -23.09
CA ARG A 57 -9.40 -3.07 -23.30
C ARG A 57 -10.01 -2.65 -21.98
N GLU A 58 -10.16 -3.56 -21.02
CA GLU A 58 -10.76 -3.28 -19.72
C GLU A 58 -10.00 -2.17 -18.97
N PHE A 59 -8.68 -2.30 -18.85
CA PHE A 59 -7.87 -1.38 -18.06
C PHE A 59 -7.73 -0.01 -18.72
N SER A 60 -7.68 0.02 -20.06
CA SER A 60 -7.66 1.28 -20.82
C SER A 60 -8.90 2.13 -20.55
N ARG A 61 -10.08 1.52 -20.31
CA ARG A 61 -11.32 2.30 -20.09
C ARG A 61 -11.20 3.25 -18.91
N TYR A 62 -10.54 2.86 -17.83
CA TYR A 62 -10.38 3.72 -16.64
C TYR A 62 -9.52 4.96 -16.95
N PHE A 63 -8.37 4.77 -17.60
CA PHE A 63 -7.48 5.89 -17.92
C PHE A 63 -8.04 6.78 -19.04
N ARG A 64 -8.71 6.21 -20.04
CA ARG A 64 -9.39 7.01 -21.08
C ARG A 64 -10.55 7.84 -20.49
N THR A 65 -11.28 7.30 -19.51
CA THR A 65 -12.33 8.05 -18.78
C THR A 65 -11.72 9.21 -17.99
N VAL A 66 -10.61 8.98 -17.30
CA VAL A 66 -9.90 10.02 -16.56
C VAL A 66 -9.33 11.09 -17.49
N LEU A 67 -8.75 10.71 -18.63
CA LEU A 67 -8.26 11.63 -19.66
C LEU A 67 -9.38 12.55 -20.17
N GLU A 68 -10.54 11.99 -20.47
CA GLU A 68 -11.73 12.75 -20.90
C GLU A 68 -12.20 13.74 -19.83
N GLN A 69 -12.23 13.32 -18.56
CA GLN A 69 -12.52 14.22 -17.43
C GLN A 69 -11.48 15.34 -17.27
N ARG A 70 -10.29 15.18 -17.84
CA ARG A 70 -9.20 16.16 -17.85
C ARG A 70 -9.13 16.99 -19.13
N GLY A 71 -10.13 16.85 -20.01
CA GLY A 71 -10.25 17.62 -21.24
C GLY A 71 -9.47 17.04 -22.42
N TYR A 72 -8.90 15.83 -22.29
CA TYR A 72 -8.28 15.11 -23.39
C TYR A 72 -9.33 14.34 -24.18
N HIS A 73 -9.26 14.40 -25.51
CA HIS A 73 -10.23 13.74 -26.38
C HIS A 73 -9.51 12.80 -27.33
N GLU A 74 -9.97 11.55 -27.41
CA GLU A 74 -9.43 10.63 -28.40
C GLU A 74 -9.93 11.01 -29.79
N GLY A 75 -9.01 11.09 -30.75
CA GLY A 75 -9.28 11.57 -32.10
C GLY A 75 -8.79 10.62 -33.18
N ARG A 76 -8.90 11.08 -34.42
CA ARG A 76 -8.27 10.46 -35.58
C ARG A 76 -6.87 11.06 -35.78
N ALA A 77 -6.07 10.40 -36.62
CA ALA A 77 -4.69 10.81 -36.87
C ALA A 77 -4.58 12.19 -37.56
N ASP A 78 -5.61 12.64 -38.29
CA ASP A 78 -5.62 13.90 -39.04
C ASP A 78 -5.76 15.17 -38.18
N GLY A 79 -5.79 15.03 -36.87
CA GLY A 79 -5.84 16.16 -35.94
C GLY A 79 -5.44 15.78 -34.52
N ALA A 80 -4.60 14.74 -34.37
CA ALA A 80 -4.07 14.33 -33.08
C ALA A 80 -2.79 15.10 -32.76
N ASP A 81 -2.73 15.68 -31.57
CA ASP A 81 -1.55 16.36 -31.04
C ASP A 81 -0.62 15.38 -30.31
N LEU A 82 -1.20 14.33 -29.74
CA LEU A 82 -0.54 13.39 -28.85
C LEU A 82 -0.73 11.94 -29.28
N ALA A 83 0.30 11.13 -29.08
CA ALA A 83 0.20 9.67 -29.02
C ALA A 83 0.40 9.25 -27.56
N ILE A 84 -0.65 8.72 -26.93
CA ILE A 84 -0.61 8.25 -25.55
C ILE A 84 -0.46 6.73 -25.54
N TYR A 85 0.63 6.27 -24.94
CA TYR A 85 0.95 4.86 -24.76
C TYR A 85 0.59 4.46 -23.33
N PHE A 86 -0.23 3.42 -23.22
CA PHE A 86 -0.63 2.85 -21.94
C PHE A 86 0.04 1.52 -21.68
N SER A 87 0.66 1.39 -20.51
CA SER A 87 1.28 0.15 -20.05
C SER A 87 0.82 -0.14 -18.62
N TYR A 88 0.69 -1.42 -18.28
CA TYR A 88 0.37 -1.84 -16.92
C TYR A 88 1.10 -3.14 -16.59
N GLY A 89 1.14 -3.48 -15.32
CA GLY A 89 1.70 -4.75 -14.90
C GLY A 89 1.69 -4.94 -13.39
N VAL A 90 2.04 -6.15 -12.99
CA VAL A 90 2.25 -6.53 -11.60
C VAL A 90 3.57 -7.27 -11.47
N SER A 91 4.34 -6.98 -10.43
CA SER A 91 5.59 -7.69 -10.17
C SER A 91 5.32 -9.17 -9.83
N PRO A 92 6.28 -10.09 -10.01
CA PRO A 92 6.11 -11.51 -9.70
C PRO A 92 5.90 -11.82 -8.20
N GLY A 93 5.90 -10.80 -7.33
CA GLY A 93 5.81 -10.96 -5.89
C GLY A 93 7.18 -11.11 -5.23
N ARG A 94 7.34 -10.51 -4.06
CA ARG A 94 8.52 -10.66 -3.20
C ARG A 94 8.08 -11.11 -1.82
N THR A 95 8.59 -12.25 -1.36
CA THR A 95 8.38 -12.70 0.01
C THR A 95 9.22 -11.85 0.97
N VAL A 96 8.57 -11.31 1.99
CA VAL A 96 9.18 -10.54 3.07
C VAL A 96 8.98 -11.29 4.37
N TYR A 97 10.03 -11.40 5.17
CA TYR A 97 10.00 -12.01 6.51
C TYR A 97 9.92 -10.93 7.57
N TYR A 98 9.06 -11.12 8.55
CA TYR A 98 8.93 -10.27 9.73
C TYR A 98 9.15 -11.14 10.97
N THR A 99 10.23 -10.88 11.69
CA THR A 99 10.62 -11.62 12.89
C THR A 99 10.35 -10.76 14.10
N THR A 100 9.52 -11.27 15.02
CA THR A 100 9.27 -10.65 16.33
C THR A 100 9.90 -11.51 17.40
N SER A 101 10.63 -10.88 18.30
CA SER A 101 11.24 -11.56 19.45
C SER A 101 10.65 -11.02 20.74
N THR A 102 10.08 -11.91 21.56
CA THR A 102 9.48 -11.55 22.84
C THR A 102 10.23 -12.23 23.99
N PRO A 103 10.57 -11.51 25.08
CA PRO A 103 11.31 -12.10 26.19
C PRO A 103 10.42 -13.08 26.98
N VAL A 104 10.95 -14.26 27.24
CA VAL A 104 10.33 -15.26 28.13
C VAL A 104 10.90 -15.05 29.53
N TYR A 105 10.02 -14.94 30.52
CA TYR A 105 10.41 -14.70 31.90
C TYR A 105 10.20 -15.94 32.76
N GLY A 106 11.23 -16.28 33.55
CA GLY A 106 11.16 -17.31 34.59
C GLY A 106 11.18 -16.70 35.99
N TRP A 107 10.62 -17.42 36.95
CA TRP A 107 10.64 -17.07 38.37
C TRP A 107 11.78 -17.82 39.08
N PHE A 108 12.54 -17.10 39.91
CA PHE A 108 13.69 -17.62 40.64
C PHE A 108 13.67 -17.13 42.09
N GLY A 109 14.35 -17.84 42.99
CA GLY A 109 14.34 -17.55 44.43
C GLY A 109 13.12 -18.17 45.13
N GLY A 110 12.99 -17.90 46.42
CA GLY A 110 12.03 -18.55 47.32
C GLY A 110 12.65 -19.66 48.17
N ASP A 111 13.94 -19.96 47.97
CA ASP A 111 14.66 -20.93 48.76
C ASP A 111 15.05 -20.33 50.12
N THR A 112 14.84 -21.13 51.17
CA THR A 112 15.26 -20.82 52.54
C THR A 112 16.39 -21.76 52.93
N PHE A 113 17.58 -21.19 53.14
CA PHE A 113 18.75 -21.91 53.61
C PHE A 113 18.87 -21.75 55.13
N VAL A 114 18.94 -22.88 55.84
CA VAL A 114 19.14 -22.92 57.28
C VAL A 114 20.57 -23.34 57.57
N TYR A 115 21.39 -22.40 58.03
CA TYR A 115 22.75 -22.66 58.47
C TYR A 115 22.72 -22.92 59.97
N VAL A 116 23.21 -24.09 60.37
CA VAL A 116 23.35 -24.49 61.77
C VAL A 116 24.83 -24.48 62.10
N GLU A 117 25.28 -23.43 62.78
CA GLU A 117 26.62 -23.39 63.36
C GLU A 117 26.54 -23.93 64.79
N SER A 118 27.30 -24.99 65.05
CA SER A 118 27.44 -25.59 66.38
C SER A 118 28.84 -25.25 66.88
N GLY A 119 28.93 -24.37 67.87
CA GLY A 119 30.17 -24.11 68.59
C GLY A 119 30.29 -25.08 69.77
N ASP A 120 31.50 -25.62 69.98
CA ASP A 120 31.83 -26.37 71.18
C ASP A 120 32.23 -25.37 72.27
N GLY A 121 31.37 -25.22 73.28
CA GLY A 121 31.67 -24.47 74.48
C GLY A 121 32.60 -25.33 75.31
N GLY A 122 33.91 -25.12 75.15
CA GLY A 122 34.92 -25.80 75.95
C GLY A 122 34.54 -25.69 77.43
N ASP A 123 34.48 -26.85 78.09
CA ASP A 123 34.06 -27.07 79.48
C ASP A 123 32.56 -27.34 79.70
N GLY A 124 32.05 -28.43 79.11
CA GLY A 124 30.95 -29.23 79.66
C GLY A 124 29.55 -28.60 79.74
N GLN A 125 29.34 -27.37 79.24
CA GLN A 125 28.03 -26.71 79.22
C GLN A 125 27.66 -26.16 77.84
N ASN A 126 26.47 -26.59 77.40
CA ASN A 126 25.59 -26.06 76.36
C ASN A 126 26.24 -25.57 75.06
N SER A 127 26.19 -26.44 74.04
CA SER A 127 26.38 -26.05 72.64
C SER A 127 25.42 -24.92 72.27
N THR A 128 25.97 -23.75 71.92
CA THR A 128 25.15 -22.64 71.42
C THR A 128 24.89 -22.88 69.94
N ARG A 129 23.67 -23.31 69.61
CA ARG A 129 23.20 -23.52 68.24
C ARG A 129 22.78 -22.19 67.64
N THR A 130 23.65 -21.60 66.82
CA THR A 130 23.28 -20.39 66.07
C THR A 130 22.60 -20.81 64.77
N ILE A 131 21.30 -20.52 64.67
CA ILE A 131 20.50 -20.80 63.47
C ILE A 131 20.43 -19.51 62.64
N ARG A 132 21.05 -19.50 61.47
CA ARG A 132 20.91 -18.41 60.49
C ARG A 132 20.02 -18.87 59.36
N THR A 133 18.94 -18.12 59.14
CA THR A 133 18.00 -18.39 58.05
C THR A 133 18.20 -17.34 56.97
N ILE A 134 18.67 -17.76 55.80
CA ILE A 134 18.79 -16.88 54.63
C ILE A 134 17.68 -17.25 53.66
N THR A 135 16.75 -16.33 53.43
CA THR A 135 15.68 -16.51 52.44
C THR A 135 15.98 -15.68 51.22
N THR A 136 16.03 -16.31 50.05
CA THR A 136 16.19 -15.62 48.78
C THR A 136 14.82 -15.09 48.31
N PRO A 137 14.66 -13.78 48.04
CA PRO A 137 13.38 -13.25 47.58
C PRO A 137 13.05 -13.78 46.18
N ILE A 138 11.76 -13.96 45.88
CA ILE A 138 11.31 -14.35 44.54
C ILE A 138 11.47 -13.16 43.59
N TYR A 139 12.15 -13.37 42.47
CA TYR A 139 12.31 -12.36 41.42
C TYR A 139 12.13 -12.96 40.03
N ARG A 140 11.81 -12.08 39.07
CA ARG A 140 11.60 -12.45 37.67
C ARG A 140 12.84 -12.11 36.83
N ARG A 141 13.32 -13.05 36.03
CA ARG A 141 14.45 -12.84 35.11
C ARG A 141 14.10 -13.33 33.71
N VAL A 142 14.66 -12.69 32.68
CA VAL A 142 14.60 -13.19 31.30
C VAL A 142 15.35 -14.52 31.22
N VAL A 143 14.68 -15.58 30.79
CA VAL A 143 15.25 -16.93 30.64
C VAL A 143 15.44 -17.36 29.20
N GLY A 144 14.90 -16.59 28.26
CA GLY A 144 15.04 -16.85 26.83
C GLY A 144 14.26 -15.83 26.02
N MET A 145 14.27 -16.05 24.70
CA MET A 145 13.51 -15.28 23.74
C MET A 145 12.62 -16.24 22.94
N ASP A 146 11.34 -15.94 22.86
CA ASP A 146 10.44 -16.58 21.90
C ASP A 146 10.51 -15.81 20.58
N VAL A 147 10.71 -16.52 19.47
CA VAL A 147 10.95 -15.94 18.15
C VAL A 147 9.88 -16.43 17.18
N ASP A 148 8.97 -15.54 16.82
CA ASP A 148 7.94 -15.79 15.79
C ASP A 148 8.39 -15.13 14.48
N THR A 149 8.48 -15.93 13.40
CA THR A 149 8.80 -15.43 12.06
C THR A 149 7.61 -15.65 11.14
N ARG A 150 7.06 -14.54 10.62
CA ARG A 150 5.95 -14.56 9.65
C ARG A 150 6.45 -14.11 8.30
N SER A 151 5.96 -14.73 7.23
CA SER A 151 6.26 -14.33 5.85
C SER A 151 5.00 -13.89 5.11
N TYR A 152 5.13 -12.86 4.27
CA TYR A 152 4.06 -12.43 3.37
C TYR A 152 4.63 -12.04 2.01
N THR A 153 3.89 -12.31 0.94
CA THR A 153 4.26 -11.91 -0.43
C THR A 153 3.71 -10.53 -0.75
N LEU A 154 4.58 -9.63 -1.22
CA LEU A 154 4.23 -8.30 -1.67
C LEU A 154 4.36 -8.19 -3.19
N PHE A 155 3.30 -7.69 -3.82
CA PHE A 155 3.22 -7.39 -5.24
C PHE A 155 3.22 -5.87 -5.44
N THR A 156 3.94 -5.40 -6.45
CA THR A 156 3.87 -4.01 -6.92
C THR A 156 3.09 -3.98 -8.21
N SER A 157 1.91 -3.39 -8.17
CA SER A 157 1.06 -3.14 -9.34
C SER A 157 1.29 -1.74 -9.84
N PHE A 158 1.33 -1.54 -11.16
CA PHE A 158 1.53 -0.23 -11.76
C PHE A 158 0.74 -0.03 -13.05
N ALA A 159 0.54 1.24 -13.38
CA ALA A 159 0.00 1.72 -14.63
C ALA A 159 0.77 2.98 -15.05
N THR A 160 1.17 3.05 -16.30
CA THR A 160 1.95 4.14 -16.87
C THR A 160 1.26 4.68 -18.10
N LEU A 161 1.15 6.00 -18.18
CA LEU A 161 0.83 6.72 -19.40
C LEU A 161 2.06 7.50 -19.84
N GLU A 162 2.44 7.34 -21.09
CA GLU A 162 3.48 8.13 -21.74
C GLU A 162 2.87 8.84 -22.95
N ALA A 163 2.77 10.16 -22.87
CA ALA A 163 2.30 10.97 -23.97
C ALA A 163 3.48 11.52 -24.75
N LYS A 164 3.45 11.29 -26.04
CA LYS A 164 4.44 11.77 -26.99
C LYS A 164 3.79 12.72 -27.97
N ARG A 165 4.54 13.71 -28.46
CA ARG A 165 4.08 14.60 -29.53
C ARG A 165 3.85 13.76 -30.78
N PHE A 166 2.60 13.71 -31.26
CA PHE A 166 2.28 12.91 -32.43
C PHE A 166 2.93 13.49 -33.68
N GLN A 167 3.65 12.63 -34.41
CA GLN A 167 4.32 12.98 -35.65
C GLN A 167 4.03 11.86 -36.66
N PRO A 168 3.17 12.10 -37.67
CA PRO A 168 2.84 11.08 -38.67
C PRO A 168 4.10 10.46 -39.29
N GLY A 169 4.12 9.13 -39.43
CA GLY A 169 5.23 8.39 -40.03
C GLY A 169 6.44 8.12 -39.12
N LYS A 170 6.48 8.66 -37.90
CA LYS A 170 7.53 8.33 -36.92
C LYS A 170 7.13 7.17 -36.02
N SER A 171 8.11 6.38 -35.58
CA SER A 171 7.91 5.37 -34.55
C SER A 171 7.82 5.99 -33.15
N ALA A 172 7.28 5.25 -32.19
CA ALA A 172 7.15 5.68 -30.79
C ALA A 172 8.48 6.13 -30.17
N GLN A 173 9.60 5.48 -30.54
CA GLN A 173 10.93 5.78 -30.04
C GLN A 173 11.50 7.10 -30.59
N GLN A 174 11.03 7.52 -31.77
CA GLN A 174 11.47 8.75 -32.43
C GLN A 174 10.64 9.97 -32.03
N MET A 175 9.48 9.77 -31.39
CA MET A 175 8.63 10.86 -30.94
C MET A 175 9.09 11.39 -29.58
N GLU A 176 9.07 12.72 -29.45
CA GLU A 176 9.40 13.43 -28.21
C GLU A 176 8.35 13.13 -27.14
N THR A 177 8.80 12.72 -25.95
CA THR A 177 7.93 12.56 -24.78
C THR A 177 7.61 13.93 -24.19
N VAL A 178 6.32 14.23 -24.11
CA VAL A 178 5.79 15.49 -23.58
C VAL A 178 5.57 15.35 -22.09
N TRP A 179 4.94 14.25 -21.67
CA TRP A 179 4.76 13.95 -20.27
C TRP A 179 4.67 12.44 -20.06
N LYS A 180 5.05 12.03 -18.85
CA LYS A 180 4.97 10.63 -18.42
C LYS A 180 4.49 10.61 -16.98
N ILE A 181 3.50 9.76 -16.72
CA ILE A 181 2.95 9.53 -15.38
C ILE A 181 2.92 8.04 -15.09
N THR A 182 3.34 7.67 -13.88
CA THR A 182 3.29 6.31 -13.36
C THR A 182 2.56 6.31 -12.03
N ALA A 183 1.48 5.55 -11.94
CA ALA A 183 0.79 5.24 -10.71
C ALA A 183 1.12 3.80 -10.29
N SER A 184 1.53 3.60 -9.03
CA SER A 184 1.91 2.30 -8.52
C SER A 184 1.44 2.09 -7.08
N THR A 185 1.20 0.84 -6.70
CA THR A 185 0.86 0.46 -5.33
C THR A 185 1.52 -0.86 -4.99
N THR A 186 1.95 -1.00 -3.74
CA THR A 186 2.54 -2.24 -3.23
C THR A 186 1.67 -2.81 -2.12
N GLY A 187 1.30 -4.08 -2.23
CA GLY A 187 0.43 -4.74 -1.27
C GLY A 187 0.42 -6.26 -1.43
N ARG A 188 -0.46 -6.92 -0.68
CA ARG A 188 -0.56 -8.40 -0.66
C ARG A 188 -1.40 -8.98 -1.81
N SER A 189 -1.99 -8.14 -2.65
CA SER A 189 -2.85 -8.55 -3.76
C SER A 189 -2.18 -8.24 -5.09
N ASN A 190 -2.30 -9.17 -6.03
CA ASN A 190 -1.90 -9.02 -7.43
C ASN A 190 -3.10 -8.83 -8.38
N ASP A 191 -4.30 -8.62 -7.85
CA ASP A 191 -5.51 -8.42 -8.65
C ASP A 191 -5.54 -7.01 -9.26
N LEU A 192 -5.02 -6.91 -10.49
CA LEU A 192 -5.01 -5.67 -11.24
C LEU A 192 -6.43 -5.14 -11.53
N ARG A 193 -7.43 -5.99 -11.70
CA ARG A 193 -8.81 -5.54 -11.98
C ARG A 193 -9.38 -4.74 -10.81
N ALA A 194 -9.07 -5.17 -9.58
CA ALA A 194 -9.47 -4.46 -8.37
C ALA A 194 -8.70 -3.14 -8.16
N LEU A 195 -7.42 -3.09 -8.57
CA LEU A 195 -6.51 -1.97 -8.31
C LEU A 195 -6.52 -0.88 -9.39
N MET A 196 -6.76 -1.25 -10.66
CA MET A 196 -6.68 -0.34 -11.80
C MET A 196 -7.53 0.94 -11.64
N PRO A 197 -8.78 0.88 -11.15
CA PRO A 197 -9.59 2.08 -10.96
C PRO A 197 -8.96 3.04 -9.94
N ALA A 198 -8.34 2.51 -8.88
CA ALA A 198 -7.67 3.34 -7.87
C ALA A 198 -6.39 3.97 -8.41
N LEU A 199 -5.61 3.24 -9.23
CA LEU A 199 -4.44 3.78 -9.92
C LEU A 199 -4.82 4.94 -10.85
N ALA A 200 -5.88 4.77 -11.64
CA ALA A 200 -6.38 5.80 -12.55
C ALA A 200 -6.90 7.03 -11.80
N LEU A 201 -7.71 6.83 -10.75
CA LEU A 201 -8.24 7.92 -9.93
C LEU A 201 -7.13 8.74 -9.26
N ALA A 202 -6.13 8.06 -8.68
CA ALA A 202 -4.99 8.71 -8.04
C ALA A 202 -4.11 9.48 -9.04
N ALA A 203 -3.96 8.98 -10.26
CA ALA A 203 -3.18 9.63 -11.32
C ALA A 203 -3.86 10.89 -11.88
N ALA A 204 -5.19 10.95 -11.86
CA ALA A 204 -5.99 11.99 -12.51
C ALA A 204 -5.48 13.43 -12.26
N PRO A 205 -5.15 13.86 -11.03
CA PRO A 205 -4.71 15.23 -10.74
C PRO A 205 -3.41 15.64 -11.43
N TYR A 206 -2.58 14.68 -11.81
CA TYR A 206 -1.21 14.88 -12.24
C TYR A 206 -1.01 14.63 -13.74
N ILE A 207 -2.03 14.19 -14.47
CA ILE A 207 -1.94 14.04 -15.93
C ILE A 207 -1.56 15.37 -16.57
N GLY A 208 -0.51 15.34 -17.40
CA GLY A 208 0.02 16.53 -18.09
C GLY A 208 0.72 17.54 -17.19
N LYS A 209 0.98 17.20 -15.92
CA LYS A 209 1.59 18.11 -14.94
C LYS A 209 2.82 17.48 -14.29
N ASP A 210 3.77 18.33 -13.90
CA ASP A 210 4.86 17.90 -13.04
C ASP A 210 4.36 17.68 -11.61
N SER A 211 4.74 16.56 -11.01
CA SER A 211 4.49 16.29 -9.59
C SER A 211 5.58 16.84 -8.67
N GLY A 212 6.74 17.22 -9.23
CA GLY A 212 7.97 17.66 -8.57
C GLY A 212 8.72 16.53 -7.85
N ALA A 213 7.97 15.63 -7.22
CA ALA A 213 8.45 14.41 -6.60
C ALA A 213 7.27 13.43 -6.50
N ALA A 214 7.59 12.14 -6.34
CA ALA A 214 6.57 11.11 -6.13
C ALA A 214 5.63 11.47 -4.96
N LYS A 215 4.32 11.45 -5.22
CA LYS A 215 3.26 11.75 -4.25
C LYS A 215 2.54 10.47 -3.84
N ILE A 216 2.22 10.32 -2.56
CA ILE A 216 1.39 9.22 -2.07
C ILE A 216 -0.05 9.72 -1.93
N VAL A 217 -0.93 9.23 -2.80
CA VAL A 217 -2.36 9.47 -2.77
C VAL A 217 -3.04 8.28 -2.06
N LYS A 218 -3.76 8.54 -0.98
CA LYS A 218 -4.53 7.51 -0.27
C LYS A 218 -5.94 7.44 -0.85
N VAL A 219 -6.22 6.41 -1.63
CA VAL A 219 -7.55 6.20 -2.22
C VAL A 219 -8.38 5.33 -1.28
N LYS A 220 -9.53 5.82 -0.81
CA LYS A 220 -10.45 5.01 -0.01
C LYS A 220 -11.19 4.00 -0.90
N ARG A 221 -11.44 2.78 -0.41
CA ARG A 221 -12.15 1.76 -1.22
C ARG A 221 -13.63 2.09 -1.46
N ASP A 222 -14.22 2.88 -0.57
CA ASP A 222 -15.60 3.40 -0.64
C ASP A 222 -15.66 4.84 -1.20
N ASP A 223 -14.57 5.37 -1.74
CA ASP A 223 -14.52 6.71 -2.31
C ASP A 223 -15.61 6.88 -3.39
N PRO A 224 -16.51 7.88 -3.27
CA PRO A 224 -17.56 8.09 -4.27
C PRO A 224 -17.02 8.33 -5.69
N GLY A 225 -15.87 8.99 -5.82
CA GLY A 225 -15.19 9.19 -7.09
C GLY A 225 -14.66 7.89 -7.69
N LEU A 226 -14.22 6.95 -6.85
CA LEU A 226 -13.82 5.61 -7.30
C LEU A 226 -15.01 4.81 -7.83
N GLN A 227 -16.17 4.88 -7.13
CA GLN A 227 -17.39 4.20 -7.60
C GLN A 227 -17.92 4.83 -8.89
N GLU A 228 -17.87 6.15 -8.99
CA GLU A 228 -18.28 6.86 -10.20
C GLU A 228 -17.39 6.53 -11.39
N LEU A 229 -16.07 6.47 -11.18
CA LEU A 229 -15.14 6.07 -12.22
C LEU A 229 -15.43 4.65 -12.73
N ARG A 230 -15.72 3.71 -11.83
CA ARG A 230 -16.12 2.33 -12.18
C ARG A 230 -17.43 2.28 -12.97
N ARG A 231 -18.39 3.14 -12.63
CA ARG A 231 -19.67 3.22 -13.32
C ARG A 231 -19.48 3.77 -14.74
N ARG A 232 -18.79 4.90 -14.88
CA ARG A 232 -18.56 5.56 -16.18
C ARG A 232 -17.74 4.70 -17.13
N SER A 233 -16.71 4.01 -16.63
CA SER A 233 -15.85 3.18 -17.47
C SER A 233 -16.59 1.98 -18.09
N ARG A 234 -17.71 1.53 -17.49
CA ARG A 234 -18.55 0.44 -18.03
C ARG A 234 -19.51 0.89 -19.13
N LEU A 235 -19.85 2.18 -19.19
CA LEU A 235 -20.83 2.73 -20.14
C LEU A 235 -20.20 3.12 -21.49
N ARG A 236 -18.90 2.85 -21.68
CA ARG A 236 -18.11 3.31 -22.83
C ARG A 236 -17.96 2.25 -23.93
N ASP A 237 -18.89 1.30 -24.00
CA ASP A 237 -18.99 0.24 -25.01
C ASP A 237 -19.86 0.67 -26.19
#